data_AF-A0A412DYD0-F1
#
_entry.id   AF-A0A412DYD0-F1
#
_cell.length_a   1.000
_cell.length_b   1.000
_cell.length_c   1.000
_cell.angle_alpha   90.00
_cell.angle_beta   90.00
_cell.angle_gamma   90.00
#
_symmetry.space_group_name_H-M   'P 1'
#
loop_
_entity.id
_entity.type
_entity.pdbx_description
1 polymer ?
#
loop_
_entity_poly.entity_id
_entity_poly.type
_entity_poly.pdbx_seq_one_letter_code
_entity_poly.pdbx_strand_id
1 'polypeptide(L)'
;MKKQLFDLTIEEFTRVLLDYPEKIELQFNGYDENGKTEEPDTLIGTYEELNNFAKSYNPNHVCRILIQSTLSHHFDYEIQLNRLDIYNYLEHITSNFHDERIQIVLSEMDYFYTMVYLEDIEKEVWEKYQKNGWEIPIITYTSKITGQEEAYPDFIAMIGKIFPYRETMYHIAISMLKRKMQKQEDNVSYSSNIYLN
;
A
#
# COMPACT_ATOMS: atom_id res chain seq x y z
N MET A 1 7.55 20.66 0.36
CA MET A 1 8.52 20.08 -0.60
C MET A 1 7.96 18.72 -0.99
N LYS A 2 7.91 18.39 -2.28
CA LYS A 2 7.34 17.12 -2.74
C LYS A 2 8.17 15.95 -2.21
N LYS A 3 7.54 14.99 -1.52
CA LYS A 3 8.20 13.78 -1.00
C LYS A 3 8.87 13.00 -2.14
N GLN A 4 10.06 12.48 -1.89
CA GLN A 4 10.77 11.58 -2.80
C GLN A 4 10.70 10.13 -2.30
N LEU A 5 11.14 9.17 -3.12
CA LEU A 5 11.11 7.74 -2.79
C LEU A 5 11.77 7.41 -1.44
N PHE A 6 12.91 8.03 -1.13
CA PHE A 6 13.64 7.78 0.12
C PHE A 6 13.07 8.54 1.33
N ASP A 7 12.09 9.42 1.11
CA ASP A 7 11.36 10.11 2.18
C ASP A 7 10.08 9.36 2.59
N LEU A 8 9.76 8.26 1.90
CA LEU A 8 8.55 7.48 2.16
C LEU A 8 8.64 6.75 3.50
N THR A 9 7.50 6.67 4.19
CA THR A 9 7.34 5.71 5.28
C THR A 9 7.24 4.28 4.73
N ILE A 10 7.36 3.28 5.60
CA ILE A 10 7.16 1.88 5.21
C ILE A 10 5.76 1.66 4.66
N GLU A 11 4.74 2.31 5.23
CA GLU A 11 3.38 2.29 4.69
C GLU A 11 3.30 2.88 3.29
N GLU A 12 3.79 4.11 3.08
CA GLU A 12 3.74 4.79 1.79
C GLU A 12 4.48 3.98 0.70
N PHE A 13 5.63 3.41 1.05
CA PHE A 13 6.35 2.51 0.15
C PHE A 13 5.56 1.23 -0.14
N THR A 14 4.90 0.65 0.85
CA THR A 14 4.05 -0.55 0.66
C THR A 14 2.87 -0.26 -0.26
N ARG A 15 2.24 0.92 -0.13
CA ARG A 15 1.21 1.41 -1.05
C ARG A 15 1.70 1.49 -2.50
N VAL A 16 2.92 1.99 -2.71
CA VAL A 16 3.56 2.02 -4.04
C VAL A 16 3.74 0.60 -4.59
N LEU A 17 4.24 -0.34 -3.79
CA LEU A 17 4.46 -1.73 -4.23
C LEU A 17 3.18 -2.48 -4.60
N LEU A 18 2.04 -2.04 -4.05
CA LEU A 18 0.72 -2.63 -4.24
C LEU A 18 -0.14 -1.87 -5.26
N ASP A 19 0.39 -0.82 -5.92
CA ASP A 19 -0.42 0.05 -6.79
C ASP A 19 -1.72 0.51 -6.07
N TYR A 20 -1.57 0.87 -4.79
CA TYR A 20 -2.65 1.21 -3.87
C TYR A 20 -2.45 2.63 -3.31
N PRO A 21 -2.66 3.68 -4.14
CA PRO A 21 -2.39 5.06 -3.76
C PRO A 21 -3.25 5.49 -2.57
N GLU A 22 -2.69 6.35 -1.73
CA GLU A 22 -3.42 6.98 -0.63
C GLU A 22 -4.58 7.82 -1.16
N LYS A 23 -5.73 7.74 -0.47
CA LYS A 23 -6.87 8.65 -0.66
C LYS A 23 -6.70 9.84 0.27
N ILE A 24 -6.63 11.03 -0.32
CA ILE A 24 -6.49 12.29 0.40
C ILE A 24 -7.88 12.90 0.56
N GLU A 25 -8.23 13.23 1.80
CA GLU A 25 -9.47 13.92 2.14
C GLU A 25 -9.21 15.42 2.29
N LEU A 26 -9.92 16.24 1.52
CA LEU A 26 -9.90 17.69 1.61
C LEU A 26 -11.26 18.18 2.08
N GLN A 27 -11.29 18.87 3.22
CA GLN A 27 -12.51 19.48 3.76
C GLN A 27 -12.50 20.99 3.50
N PHE A 28 -13.57 21.48 2.90
CA PHE A 28 -13.78 22.90 2.61
C PHE A 28 -14.89 23.43 3.50
N ASN A 29 -14.56 24.45 4.30
CA ASN A 29 -15.54 25.17 5.08
C ASN A 29 -15.93 26.44 4.33
N GLY A 30 -17.14 26.45 3.76
CA GLY A 30 -17.78 27.65 3.25
C GLY A 30 -18.42 28.45 4.38
N TYR A 31 -18.34 29.77 4.29
CA TYR A 31 -19.12 30.67 5.14
C TYR A 31 -20.14 31.38 4.26
N ASP A 32 -21.41 31.35 4.67
CA ASP A 32 -22.41 32.20 4.04
C ASP A 32 -22.17 33.69 4.36
N GLU A 33 -22.94 34.57 3.73
CA GLU A 33 -22.88 36.02 3.95
C GLU A 33 -23.14 36.47 5.40
N ASN A 34 -23.66 35.58 6.25
CA ASN A 34 -23.92 35.80 7.67
C ASN A 34 -22.86 35.14 8.58
N GLY A 35 -21.81 34.53 8.00
CA GLY A 35 -20.76 33.84 8.73
C GLY A 35 -21.21 32.50 9.34
N LYS A 36 -22.36 31.97 8.93
CA LYS A 36 -22.82 30.65 9.34
C LYS A 36 -22.11 29.60 8.47
N THR A 37 -21.49 28.63 9.13
CA THR A 37 -20.88 27.49 8.47
C THR A 37 -21.98 26.56 7.96
N GLU A 38 -21.95 26.23 6.68
CA GLU A 38 -22.61 25.03 6.16
C GLU A 38 -21.79 23.78 6.57
N GLU A 39 -22.36 22.58 6.43
CA GLU A 39 -21.56 21.37 6.62
C GLU A 39 -20.36 21.39 5.66
N PRO A 40 -19.17 20.96 6.11
CA PRO A 40 -17.99 20.96 5.27
C PRO A 40 -18.22 20.15 4.00
N ASP A 41 -17.93 20.74 2.85
CA ASP A 41 -17.85 19.98 1.61
C ASP A 41 -16.57 19.14 1.66
N THR A 42 -16.72 17.82 1.56
CA THR A 42 -15.59 16.89 1.54
C THR A 42 -15.31 16.42 0.11
N LEU A 43 -14.06 16.60 -0.32
CA LEU A 43 -13.52 16.04 -1.55
C LEU A 43 -12.50 14.95 -1.20
N ILE A 44 -12.73 13.72 -1.67
CA ILE A 44 -11.83 12.59 -1.46
C ILE A 44 -11.32 12.13 -2.83
N GLY A 45 -10.01 11.91 -2.95
CA GLY A 45 -9.43 11.34 -4.16
C GLY A 45 -7.96 11.01 -3.99
N THR A 46 -7.39 10.29 -4.95
CA THR A 46 -5.94 10.08 -5.02
C THR A 46 -5.22 11.38 -5.39
N TYR A 47 -3.90 11.41 -5.22
CA TYR A 47 -3.07 12.53 -5.69
C TYR A 47 -3.37 12.88 -7.15
N GLU A 48 -3.46 11.87 -8.03
CA GLU A 48 -3.71 12.06 -9.46
C GLU A 48 -5.10 12.64 -9.72
N GLU A 49 -6.13 12.07 -9.10
CA GLU A 49 -7.53 12.52 -9.23
C GLU A 49 -7.68 13.97 -8.79
N LEU A 50 -7.13 14.33 -7.63
CA LEU A 50 -7.18 15.68 -7.10
C LEU A 50 -6.36 16.67 -7.92
N ASN A 51 -5.20 16.25 -8.43
CA ASN A 51 -4.37 17.08 -9.31
C ASN A 51 -5.10 17.36 -10.64
N ASN A 52 -5.74 16.35 -11.21
CA ASN A 52 -6.53 16.48 -12.44
C ASN A 52 -7.78 17.33 -12.21
N PHE A 53 -8.46 17.17 -11.08
CA PHE A 53 -9.55 18.03 -10.67
C PHE A 53 -9.11 19.50 -10.52
N ALA A 54 -7.96 19.75 -9.86
CA ALA A 54 -7.41 21.10 -9.71
C ALA A 54 -7.07 21.76 -11.06
N LYS A 55 -6.59 20.98 -12.05
CA LYS A 55 -6.30 21.47 -13.40
C LYS A 55 -7.55 21.92 -14.18
N SER A 56 -8.74 21.49 -13.78
CA SER A 56 -10.00 21.95 -14.39
C SER A 56 -10.30 23.43 -14.11
N TYR A 57 -9.69 24.02 -13.08
CA TYR A 57 -9.82 25.42 -12.73
C TYR A 57 -8.72 26.29 -13.37
N ASN A 58 -9.02 27.59 -13.53
CA ASN A 58 -8.04 28.61 -13.91
C ASN A 58 -6.83 28.59 -12.95
N PRO A 59 -5.57 28.78 -13.43
CA PRO A 59 -4.37 28.82 -12.60
C PRO A 59 -4.46 29.70 -11.34
N ASN A 60 -5.20 30.81 -11.40
CA ASN A 60 -5.33 31.76 -10.29
C ASN A 60 -6.57 31.51 -9.42
N HIS A 61 -7.31 30.43 -9.66
CA HIS A 61 -8.51 30.10 -8.89
C HIS A 61 -8.12 29.62 -7.48
N VAL A 62 -8.81 30.13 -6.44
CA VAL A 62 -8.48 29.82 -5.04
C VAL A 62 -8.49 28.32 -4.75
N CYS A 63 -9.50 27.59 -5.26
CA CYS A 63 -9.58 26.13 -5.05
C CYS A 63 -8.37 25.40 -5.64
N ARG A 64 -7.88 25.82 -6.82
CA ARG A 64 -6.69 25.21 -7.43
C ARG A 64 -5.46 25.45 -6.58
N ILE A 65 -5.26 26.68 -6.11
CA ILE A 65 -4.13 27.05 -5.26
C ILE A 65 -4.14 26.22 -3.97
N LEU A 66 -5.31 26.09 -3.33
CA LEU A 66 -5.46 25.30 -2.11
C LEU A 66 -5.18 23.82 -2.33
N ILE A 67 -5.78 23.20 -3.35
CA ILE A 67 -5.55 21.78 -3.67
C ILE A 67 -4.07 21.55 -3.98
N GLN A 68 -3.46 22.39 -4.83
CA GLN A 68 -2.04 22.24 -5.18
C GLN A 68 -1.10 22.45 -3.98
N SER A 69 -1.45 23.37 -3.08
CA SER A 69 -0.71 23.57 -1.83
C SER A 69 -0.75 22.30 -0.96
N THR A 70 -1.92 21.68 -0.81
CA THR A 70 -2.04 20.42 -0.05
C THR A 70 -1.28 19.27 -0.73
N LEU A 71 -1.46 19.11 -2.04
CA LEU A 71 -0.78 18.06 -2.80
C LEU A 71 0.75 18.20 -2.78
N SER A 72 1.29 19.42 -2.63
CA SER A 72 2.75 19.64 -2.55
C SER A 72 3.46 18.98 -1.35
N HIS A 73 2.69 18.46 -0.38
CA HIS A 73 3.15 17.73 0.79
C HIS A 73 2.89 16.21 0.71
N HIS A 74 2.18 15.75 -0.33
CA HIS A 74 1.83 14.35 -0.53
C HIS A 74 2.76 13.70 -1.55
N PHE A 75 2.86 12.38 -1.47
CA PHE A 75 3.58 11.61 -2.46
C PHE A 75 2.75 11.45 -3.73
N ASP A 76 3.45 11.53 -4.86
CA ASP A 76 2.86 11.28 -6.17
C ASP A 76 3.13 9.81 -6.53
N TYR A 77 2.09 9.01 -6.47
CA TYR A 77 2.17 7.56 -6.67
C TYR A 77 2.30 7.16 -8.15
N GLU A 78 2.28 8.11 -9.11
CA GLU A 78 2.55 7.85 -10.53
C GLU A 78 4.06 7.59 -10.78
N ILE A 79 4.59 6.52 -10.19
CA ILE A 79 5.97 6.09 -10.36
C ILE A 79 6.03 4.64 -10.81
N GLN A 80 7.03 4.30 -11.61
CA GLN A 80 7.35 2.91 -11.95
C GLN A 80 8.66 2.53 -11.26
N LEU A 81 8.56 1.74 -10.20
CA LEU A 81 9.73 1.18 -9.53
C LEU A 81 10.23 -0.05 -10.26
N ASN A 82 11.53 -0.07 -10.54
CA ASN A 82 12.20 -1.29 -10.91
C ASN A 82 12.74 -2.01 -9.66
N ARG A 83 13.24 -3.24 -9.82
CA ARG A 83 13.76 -4.06 -8.71
C ARG A 83 14.97 -3.43 -7.99
N LEU A 84 15.78 -2.64 -8.69
CA LEU A 84 16.92 -1.95 -8.10
C LEU A 84 16.46 -0.77 -7.23
N ASP A 85 15.42 -0.04 -7.64
CA ASP A 85 14.84 1.04 -6.82
C ASP A 85 14.29 0.47 -5.50
N ILE A 86 13.56 -0.65 -5.59
CA ILE A 86 13.06 -1.40 -4.43
C ILE A 86 14.24 -1.83 -3.53
N TYR A 87 15.28 -2.42 -4.13
CA TYR A 87 16.46 -2.85 -3.37
C TYR A 87 17.11 -1.68 -2.63
N ASN A 88 17.32 -0.55 -3.31
CA ASN A 88 17.98 0.62 -2.75
C ASN A 88 17.17 1.24 -1.61
N TYR A 89 15.84 1.32 -1.76
CA TYR A 89 14.96 1.79 -0.68
C TYR A 89 15.05 0.85 0.54
N LEU A 90 14.96 -0.46 0.32
CA LEU A 90 15.05 -1.45 1.39
C LEU A 90 16.41 -1.41 2.09
N GLU A 91 17.50 -1.28 1.33
CA GLU A 91 18.86 -1.14 1.88
C GLU A 91 18.98 0.13 2.73
N HIS A 92 18.42 1.25 2.25
CA HIS A 92 18.40 2.53 2.97
C HIS A 92 17.64 2.43 4.30
N ILE A 93 16.37 2.00 4.25
CA ILE A 93 15.49 1.99 5.43
C ILE A 93 15.92 0.96 6.48
N THR A 94 16.62 -0.10 6.06
CA THR A 94 17.15 -1.13 6.95
C THR A 94 18.59 -0.88 7.44
N SER A 95 19.21 0.25 7.10
CA SER A 95 20.65 0.49 7.35
C SER A 95 21.54 -0.65 6.87
N ASN A 96 21.57 -0.89 5.55
CA ASN A 96 22.33 -1.99 4.94
C ASN A 96 21.89 -3.37 5.46
N PHE A 97 20.58 -3.61 5.55
CA PHE A 97 20.01 -4.90 5.92
C PHE A 97 20.35 -5.35 7.34
N HIS A 98 20.32 -4.45 8.33
CA HIS A 98 20.44 -4.83 9.74
C HIS A 98 19.22 -5.67 10.18
N ASP A 99 19.45 -6.84 10.79
CA ASP A 99 18.42 -7.84 11.09
C ASP A 99 17.20 -7.28 11.84
N GLU A 100 17.43 -6.54 12.93
CA GLU A 100 16.33 -5.94 13.70
C GLU A 100 15.50 -4.97 12.85
N ARG A 101 16.15 -4.20 11.96
CA ARG A 101 15.44 -3.27 11.08
C ARG A 101 14.69 -4.02 9.97
N ILE A 102 15.23 -5.14 9.49
CA ILE A 102 14.50 -6.03 8.56
C ILE A 102 13.23 -6.55 9.23
N GLN A 103 13.30 -7.01 10.48
CA GLN A 103 12.13 -7.52 11.20
C GLN A 103 11.06 -6.43 11.38
N ILE A 104 11.45 -5.21 11.74
CA ILE A 104 10.55 -4.07 11.84
C ILE A 104 9.88 -3.80 10.49
N VAL A 105 10.66 -3.67 9.41
CA VAL A 105 10.13 -3.42 8.06
C VAL A 105 9.17 -4.53 7.63
N LEU A 106 9.54 -5.80 7.81
CA LEU A 106 8.67 -6.93 7.48
C LEU A 106 7.35 -6.87 8.25
N SER A 107 7.40 -6.59 9.55
CA SER A 107 6.22 -6.50 10.39
C SER A 107 5.30 -5.36 10.00
N GLU A 108 5.85 -4.17 9.70
CA GLU A 108 5.04 -3.01 9.30
C GLU A 108 4.42 -3.19 7.92
N MET A 109 5.17 -3.76 6.96
CA MET A 109 4.65 -4.11 5.64
C MET A 109 3.50 -5.12 5.74
N ASP A 110 3.67 -6.17 6.54
CA ASP A 110 2.66 -7.23 6.73
C ASP A 110 1.42 -6.71 7.45
N TYR A 111 1.59 -5.86 8.46
CA TYR A 111 0.48 -5.20 9.15
C TYR A 111 -0.37 -4.38 8.19
N PHE A 112 0.26 -3.51 7.38
CA PHE A 112 -0.47 -2.72 6.40
C PHE A 112 -1.16 -3.59 5.35
N TYR A 113 -0.45 -4.60 4.83
CA TYR A 113 -0.99 -5.51 3.82
C TYR A 113 -2.24 -6.23 4.33
N THR A 114 -2.17 -6.79 5.54
CA THR A 114 -3.25 -7.62 6.09
C THR A 114 -4.41 -6.82 6.66
N MET A 115 -4.15 -5.72 7.36
CA MET A 115 -5.16 -4.99 8.14
C MET A 115 -5.80 -3.84 7.36
N VAL A 116 -5.16 -3.36 6.28
CA VAL A 116 -5.67 -2.22 5.51
C VAL A 116 -5.92 -2.63 4.07
N TYR A 117 -4.88 -3.06 3.36
CA TYR A 117 -4.98 -3.35 1.94
C TYR A 117 -5.94 -4.51 1.64
N LEU A 118 -5.82 -5.65 2.35
CA LEU A 118 -6.70 -6.80 2.09
C LEU A 118 -8.17 -6.49 2.41
N GLU A 119 -8.47 -5.81 3.51
CA GLU A 119 -9.86 -5.47 3.85
C GLU A 119 -10.51 -4.58 2.77
N ASP A 120 -9.78 -3.57 2.30
CA ASP A 120 -10.28 -2.64 1.27
C ASP A 120 -10.42 -3.33 -0.09
N ILE A 121 -9.40 -4.09 -0.51
CA ILE A 121 -9.38 -4.70 -1.84
C ILE A 121 -10.40 -5.83 -1.95
N GLU A 122 -10.58 -6.64 -0.90
CA GLU A 122 -11.57 -7.72 -0.86
C GLU A 122 -12.99 -7.18 -1.00
N LYS A 123 -13.28 -6.06 -0.31
CA LYS A 123 -14.55 -5.35 -0.46
C LYS A 123 -14.73 -4.83 -1.89
N GLU A 124 -13.73 -4.18 -2.47
CA GLU A 124 -13.82 -3.65 -3.84
C GLU A 124 -14.06 -4.75 -4.88
N VAL A 125 -13.32 -5.86 -4.78
CA VAL A 125 -13.48 -6.99 -5.73
C VAL A 125 -14.84 -7.66 -5.56
N TRP A 126 -15.31 -7.81 -4.33
CA TRP A 126 -16.64 -8.35 -4.03
C TRP A 126 -17.74 -7.51 -4.69
N GLU A 127 -17.72 -6.19 -4.47
CA GLU A 127 -18.68 -5.26 -5.05
C GLU A 127 -18.62 -5.28 -6.59
N LYS A 128 -17.42 -5.37 -7.19
CA LYS A 128 -17.26 -5.51 -8.64
C LYS A 128 -17.86 -6.80 -9.17
N TYR A 129 -17.66 -7.94 -8.49
CA TYR A 129 -18.25 -9.22 -8.90
C TYR A 129 -19.77 -9.15 -8.86
N GLN A 130 -20.34 -8.62 -7.78
CA GLN A 130 -21.79 -8.44 -7.64
C GLN A 130 -22.36 -7.54 -8.73
N LYS A 131 -21.74 -6.36 -8.94
CA LYS A 131 -22.18 -5.38 -9.95
C LYS A 131 -22.17 -5.93 -11.37
N ASN A 132 -21.19 -6.78 -11.70
CA ASN A 132 -21.06 -7.35 -13.04
C ASN A 132 -21.75 -8.72 -13.20
N GLY A 133 -22.34 -9.28 -12.13
CA GLY A 133 -22.97 -10.59 -12.15
C GLY A 133 -22.00 -11.73 -12.47
N TRP A 134 -20.73 -11.61 -12.05
CA TRP A 134 -19.73 -12.66 -12.26
C TRP A 134 -19.89 -13.79 -11.24
N GLU A 135 -19.66 -15.03 -11.69
CA GLU A 135 -19.60 -16.19 -10.80
C GLU A 135 -18.45 -16.03 -9.80
N ILE A 136 -18.76 -16.19 -8.52
CA ILE A 136 -17.79 -16.08 -7.43
C ILE A 136 -17.03 -17.40 -7.33
N PRO A 137 -15.70 -17.41 -7.57
CA PRO A 137 -14.91 -18.63 -7.39
C PRO A 137 -14.90 -19.04 -5.92
N ILE A 138 -14.91 -20.35 -5.67
CA ILE A 138 -14.99 -20.93 -4.33
C ILE A 138 -13.80 -21.85 -4.10
N ILE A 139 -13.19 -21.74 -2.92
CA ILE A 139 -12.21 -22.70 -2.40
C ILE A 139 -12.85 -23.50 -1.28
N THR A 140 -12.57 -24.80 -1.23
CA THR A 140 -13.03 -25.69 -0.17
C THR A 140 -11.88 -26.05 0.76
N TYR A 141 -12.16 -26.13 2.05
CA TYR A 141 -11.21 -26.64 3.02
C TYR A 141 -11.90 -27.55 4.03
N THR A 142 -11.17 -28.56 4.49
CA THR A 142 -11.63 -29.44 5.56
C THR A 142 -11.24 -28.81 6.89
N SER A 143 -12.25 -28.45 7.70
CA SER A 143 -12.04 -27.94 9.05
C SER A 143 -11.31 -28.99 9.89
N LYS A 144 -10.17 -28.61 10.48
CA LYS A 144 -9.41 -29.47 11.39
C LYS A 144 -10.14 -29.73 12.72
N ILE A 145 -11.16 -28.94 13.03
CA ILE A 145 -11.93 -29.02 14.28
C ILE A 145 -13.15 -29.92 14.08
N THR A 146 -13.93 -29.69 13.03
CA THR A 146 -15.21 -30.38 12.79
C THR A 146 -15.10 -31.53 11.79
N GLY A 147 -14.02 -31.60 11.00
CA GLY A 147 -13.86 -32.56 9.91
C GLY A 147 -14.79 -32.30 8.72
N GLN A 148 -15.57 -31.22 8.75
CA GLN A 148 -16.50 -30.85 7.68
C GLN A 148 -15.79 -30.05 6.60
N GLU A 149 -16.23 -30.23 5.36
CA GLU A 149 -15.84 -29.35 4.26
C GLU A 149 -16.65 -28.06 4.34
N GLU A 150 -15.93 -26.95 4.37
CA GLU A 150 -16.49 -25.62 4.35
C GLU A 150 -16.01 -24.90 3.08
N ALA A 151 -16.87 -24.05 2.52
CA ALA A 151 -16.68 -23.46 1.20
C ALA A 151 -16.68 -21.93 1.33
N TYR A 152 -15.64 -21.29 0.80
CA TYR A 152 -15.40 -19.85 0.95
C TYR A 152 -15.09 -19.19 -0.39
N PRO A 153 -15.42 -17.90 -0.56
CA PRO A 153 -14.95 -17.14 -1.71
C PRO A 153 -13.43 -17.19 -1.84
N ASP A 154 -12.94 -17.50 -3.04
CA ASP A 154 -11.52 -17.45 -3.36
C ASP A 154 -11.14 -16.01 -3.74
N PHE A 155 -10.89 -15.17 -2.71
CA PHE A 155 -10.50 -13.78 -2.90
C PHE A 155 -9.18 -13.64 -3.68
N ILE A 156 -8.26 -14.60 -3.56
CA ILE A 156 -7.00 -14.59 -4.34
C ILE A 156 -7.32 -14.67 -5.84
N ALA A 157 -8.21 -15.57 -6.25
CA ALA A 157 -8.65 -15.67 -7.64
C ALA A 157 -9.42 -14.42 -8.10
N MET A 158 -10.26 -13.84 -7.23
CA MET A 158 -11.03 -12.63 -7.53
C MET A 158 -10.13 -11.41 -7.73
N ILE A 159 -9.16 -11.21 -6.83
CA ILE A 159 -8.15 -10.15 -6.92
C ILE A 159 -7.32 -10.36 -8.18
N GLY A 160 -6.84 -11.59 -8.43
CA GLY A 160 -6.03 -11.89 -9.62
C GLY A 160 -6.75 -11.62 -10.95
N LYS A 161 -8.09 -11.75 -10.99
CA LYS A 161 -8.89 -11.40 -12.17
C LYS A 161 -8.99 -9.89 -12.39
N ILE A 162 -9.19 -9.11 -11.33
CA ILE A 162 -9.46 -7.67 -11.43
C ILE A 162 -8.16 -6.86 -11.47
N PHE A 163 -7.16 -7.29 -10.70
CA PHE A 163 -5.88 -6.61 -10.49
C PHE A 163 -4.70 -7.56 -10.75
N PRO A 164 -4.51 -7.98 -12.02
CA PRO A 164 -3.46 -8.92 -12.35
C PRO A 164 -2.09 -8.37 -11.99
N TYR A 165 -1.27 -9.20 -11.33
CA TYR A 165 0.12 -8.90 -10.94
C TYR A 165 0.31 -7.75 -9.94
N ARG A 166 -0.76 -7.14 -9.41
CA ARG A 166 -0.70 -5.98 -8.51
C ARG A 166 0.22 -6.20 -7.31
N GLU A 167 0.19 -7.39 -6.71
CA GLU A 167 0.97 -7.71 -5.51
C GLU A 167 2.41 -8.19 -5.81
N THR A 168 2.80 -8.25 -7.09
CA THR A 168 4.09 -8.87 -7.49
C THR A 168 5.28 -8.16 -6.86
N MET A 169 5.28 -6.82 -6.87
CA MET A 169 6.41 -6.05 -6.35
C MET A 169 6.48 -6.11 -4.82
N TYR A 170 5.33 -6.15 -4.14
CA TYR A 170 5.22 -6.41 -2.71
C TYR A 170 5.87 -7.75 -2.34
N HIS A 171 5.44 -8.86 -2.97
CA HIS A 171 5.97 -10.19 -2.67
C HIS A 171 7.47 -10.33 -3.01
N ILE A 172 7.95 -9.62 -4.04
CA ILE A 172 9.38 -9.53 -4.35
C ILE A 172 10.15 -8.85 -3.21
N ALA A 173 9.66 -7.71 -2.70
CA ALA A 173 10.30 -6.97 -1.60
C ALA A 173 10.37 -7.82 -0.31
N ILE A 174 9.25 -8.45 0.08
CA ILE A 174 9.20 -9.37 1.22
C ILE A 174 10.21 -10.52 1.04
N SER A 175 10.27 -11.11 -0.15
CA SER A 175 11.22 -12.20 -0.46
C SER A 175 12.68 -11.74 -0.42
N MET A 176 12.98 -10.48 -0.77
CA MET A 176 14.34 -9.93 -0.63
C MET A 176 14.74 -9.82 0.84
N LEU A 177 13.88 -9.25 1.68
CA LEU A 177 14.12 -9.09 3.11
C LEU A 177 14.32 -10.44 3.81
N LYS A 178 13.42 -11.41 3.58
CA LYS A 178 13.53 -12.76 4.16
C LYS A 178 14.84 -13.47 3.81
N ARG A 179 15.29 -13.36 2.55
CA ARG A 179 16.57 -13.94 2.11
C ARG A 179 17.79 -13.26 2.75
N LYS A 180 17.73 -11.96 3.01
CA LYS A 180 18.82 -11.21 3.64
C LYS A 180 18.97 -11.59 5.11
N MET A 181 17.87 -11.86 5.80
CA MET A 181 17.86 -12.35 7.18
C MET A 181 18.40 -13.78 7.29
N GLN A 182 17.94 -14.71 6.43
CA GLN A 182 18.43 -16.10 6.41
C GLN A 182 19.95 -16.21 6.18
N LYS A 183 20.50 -15.39 5.27
CA LYS A 183 21.95 -15.38 5.01
C LYS A 183 22.76 -14.93 6.24
N GLN A 184 22.20 -14.13 7.13
CA GLN A 184 22.88 -13.70 8.36
C GLN A 184 22.87 -14.82 9.40
N GLU A 185 21.74 -15.50 9.57
CA GLU A 185 21.63 -16.68 10.46
C GLU A 185 22.64 -17.78 10.09
N ASP A 186 22.77 -18.09 8.79
CA ASP A 186 23.74 -19.07 8.31
C ASP A 186 25.19 -18.65 8.65
N ASN A 187 25.55 -17.38 8.45
CA ASN A 187 26.90 -16.87 8.73
C ASN A 187 27.24 -16.85 10.25
N VAL A 188 26.27 -16.60 11.11
CA VAL A 188 26.44 -16.67 12.57
C VAL A 188 26.67 -18.14 13.01
N SER A 189 25.95 -19.09 12.41
CA SER A 189 26.15 -20.52 12.67
C SER A 189 27.56 -21.01 12.28
N TYR A 190 28.09 -20.57 11.14
CA TYR A 190 29.45 -20.93 10.72
C TYR A 190 30.55 -20.30 11.59
N SER A 191 30.38 -19.05 12.03
CA SER A 191 31.36 -18.35 12.86
C SER A 191 31.39 -18.86 14.31
N SER A 192 30.26 -19.35 14.83
CA SER A 192 30.17 -19.97 16.17
C SER A 192 30.96 -21.29 16.28
N ASN A 193 31.16 -21.99 15.17
CA ASN A 193 31.88 -23.26 15.11
C ASN A 193 33.41 -23.10 15.00
N ILE A 194 33.92 -21.88 14.78
CA ILE A 194 35.37 -21.62 14.65
C ILE A 194 36.03 -21.38 16.01
N TYR A 195 35.26 -21.06 17.06
CA TYR A 195 35.77 -20.80 18.42
C TYR A 195 35.68 -21.99 19.39
N LEU A 196 35.37 -23.20 18.88
CA LEU A 196 35.23 -24.42 19.69
C LEU A 196 36.22 -25.55 19.32
N ASN A 197 37.33 -25.23 18.64
CA ASN A 197 38.43 -26.18 18.39
C ASN A 197 39.74 -25.74 19.03
#